data_AF-A0A132GS43-F1
#
_entry.id   AF-A0A132GS43-F1
#
_cell.length_a   1.000
_cell.length_b   1.000
_cell.length_c   1.000
_cell.angle_alpha   90.00
_cell.angle_beta   90.00
_cell.angle_gamma   90.00
#
_symmetry.space_group_name_H-M   'P 1'
#
loop_
_entity.id
_entity.type
_entity.pdbx_description
1 polymer ?
#
loop_
_entity_poly.entity_id
_entity_poly.type
_entity_poly.pdbx_seq_one_letter_code
_entity_poly.pdbx_strand_id
1 'polypeptide(L)'
;MTYFYALWIPQTQKGIPVIIKNQLSKEKFQDKSELPPFEIEGSIDSLSYQIDLVCALEKAERISLVFECVQKSEEGFLVYKLDFDDEENTMMCNSLQRGMKKAIYHYVKGFFHEHQYHSPSDDSLLNAYCSTEEIDLLKPSHKFSVLSSYLNAYKLKYDGYVDEGEDTIRQVVNQIEQRKRLSKNVKLLRASILNNMKILEGEARYCDFLLRSCSDVVPQDMYDNIMMLRGALKEINNRMVSLDNYLSSEANTQKAETSIRWGMISVILAIFFFGYQSYHDGSQEIKDEVKQLRKEQNKTDMRLKQQFKEVESRQDSLGMKIEKIDKKVDRMKKK
;
A
#
# COMPACT_ATOMS: atom_id res chain seq x y z
N MET A 1 -5.79 7.21 39.95
CA MET A 1 -4.43 7.19 39.31
C MET A 1 -4.40 7.96 37.97
N THR A 2 -3.30 8.65 37.65
CA THR A 2 -3.12 9.43 36.41
C THR A 2 -2.23 8.72 35.39
N TYR A 3 -2.59 8.76 34.11
CA TYR A 3 -1.82 8.22 32.99
C TYR A 3 -1.70 9.25 31.86
N PHE A 4 -0.58 9.19 31.16
CA PHE A 4 -0.28 10.03 30.01
C PHE A 4 -0.11 9.18 28.76
N TYR A 5 -0.76 9.60 27.67
CA TYR A 5 -0.65 8.96 26.38
C TYR A 5 -0.11 9.96 25.36
N ALA A 6 0.96 9.59 24.66
CA ALA A 6 1.36 10.29 23.46
C ALA A 6 0.77 9.55 22.25
N LEU A 7 -0.05 10.26 21.48
CA LEU A 7 -0.69 9.78 20.26
C LEU A 7 0.04 10.43 19.08
N TRP A 8 0.39 9.64 18.08
CA TRP A 8 0.99 10.16 16.86
C TRP A 8 0.01 10.13 15.71
N ILE A 9 -0.31 11.30 15.19
CA ILE A 9 -1.15 11.47 14.02
C ILE A 9 -0.23 11.46 12.78
N PRO A 10 -0.33 10.45 11.90
CA PRO A 10 0.55 10.35 10.74
C PRO A 10 0.41 11.56 9.84
N GLN A 11 1.54 12.21 9.56
CA GLN A 11 1.61 13.35 8.65
C GLN A 11 2.92 13.36 7.88
N THR A 12 2.97 14.15 6.81
CA THR A 12 4.13 14.25 5.91
C THR A 12 4.76 15.64 5.90
N GLN A 13 4.19 16.58 6.66
CA GLN A 13 4.61 17.96 6.78
C GLN A 13 4.46 18.41 8.23
N LYS A 14 5.23 19.42 8.64
CA LYS A 14 5.11 19.99 9.98
C LYS A 14 3.78 20.70 10.13
N GLY A 15 3.12 20.46 11.25
CA GLY A 15 1.85 21.06 11.59
C GLY A 15 1.26 20.42 12.83
N ILE A 16 0.51 21.21 13.59
CA ILE A 16 -0.33 20.67 14.66
C ILE A 16 -1.50 19.94 14.00
N PRO A 17 -1.81 18.69 14.40
CA PRO A 17 -2.94 17.95 13.85
C PRO A 17 -4.24 18.76 13.93
N VAL A 18 -4.95 18.84 12.82
CA VAL A 18 -6.22 19.56 12.72
C VAL A 18 -7.37 18.58 12.99
N ILE A 19 -8.36 19.03 13.76
CA ILE A 19 -9.59 18.27 13.98
C ILE A 19 -10.41 18.31 12.70
N ILE A 20 -10.67 17.14 12.12
CA ILE A 20 -11.46 16.97 10.90
C ILE A 20 -12.90 16.57 11.21
N LYS A 21 -13.15 15.98 12.39
CA LYS A 21 -14.47 15.53 12.85
C LYS A 21 -14.59 15.87 14.34
N ASN A 22 -15.69 16.52 14.73
CA ASN A 22 -15.94 16.85 16.14
C ASN A 22 -16.67 15.72 16.89
N GLN A 23 -17.27 14.80 16.15
CA GLN A 23 -17.97 13.63 16.69
C GLN A 23 -17.71 12.44 15.79
N LEU A 24 -17.42 11.29 16.42
CA LEU A 24 -17.27 10.02 15.73
C LEU A 24 -18.53 9.19 15.89
N SER A 25 -18.82 8.41 14.86
CA SER A 25 -19.95 7.47 14.89
C SER A 25 -19.70 6.40 15.96
N LYS A 26 -20.77 6.02 16.64
CA LYS A 26 -20.74 4.92 17.59
C LYS A 26 -20.25 3.63 16.92
N GLU A 27 -19.22 3.02 17.47
CA GLU A 27 -18.63 1.78 16.96
C GLU A 27 -18.71 0.65 17.99
N LYS A 28 -18.92 -0.58 17.50
CA LYS A 28 -18.97 -1.79 18.32
C LYS A 28 -17.69 -2.57 18.12
N PHE A 29 -16.93 -2.75 19.19
CA PHE A 29 -15.68 -3.48 19.21
C PHE A 29 -15.84 -4.82 19.91
N GLN A 30 -15.18 -5.84 19.39
CA GLN A 30 -15.06 -7.14 20.03
C GLN A 30 -13.65 -7.68 19.80
N ASP A 31 -12.83 -7.68 20.85
CA ASP A 31 -11.40 -8.06 20.75
C ASP A 31 -11.23 -9.57 20.51
N LYS A 32 -12.08 -10.39 21.16
CA LYS A 32 -12.17 -11.84 20.94
C LYS A 32 -13.63 -12.27 20.91
N SER A 33 -13.95 -13.30 20.14
CA SER A 33 -15.31 -13.88 20.07
C SER A 33 -15.85 -14.32 21.43
N GLU A 34 -14.96 -14.64 22.36
CA GLU A 34 -15.28 -15.08 23.73
C GLU A 34 -15.53 -13.91 24.70
N LEU A 35 -15.11 -12.69 24.35
CA LEU A 35 -15.31 -11.50 25.17
C LEU A 35 -16.60 -10.77 24.76
N PRO A 36 -17.33 -10.19 25.72
CA PRO A 36 -18.49 -9.39 25.41
C PRO A 36 -18.06 -8.17 24.58
N PRO A 37 -18.80 -7.82 23.52
CA PRO A 37 -18.51 -6.63 22.76
C PRO A 37 -18.78 -5.38 23.61
N PHE A 38 -18.06 -4.31 23.31
CA PHE A 38 -18.30 -3.00 23.88
C PHE A 38 -18.57 -1.99 22.77
N GLU A 39 -19.36 -0.98 23.10
CA GLU A 39 -19.64 0.14 22.22
C GLU A 39 -18.86 1.36 22.70
N ILE A 40 -18.32 2.12 21.77
CA ILE A 40 -17.68 3.40 22.05
C ILE A 40 -18.33 4.49 21.22
N GLU A 41 -18.51 5.64 21.85
CA GLU A 41 -18.89 6.90 21.22
C GLU A 41 -17.90 7.97 21.69
N GLY A 42 -17.61 8.96 20.85
CA GLY A 42 -16.63 9.97 21.20
C GLY A 42 -16.90 11.31 20.55
N SER A 43 -16.61 12.36 21.31
CA SER A 43 -16.60 13.75 20.85
C SER A 43 -15.29 14.42 21.20
N ILE A 44 -14.94 15.46 20.45
CA ILE A 44 -13.77 16.30 20.71
C ILE A 44 -14.18 17.77 20.70
N ASP A 45 -13.69 18.52 21.69
CA ASP A 45 -13.82 19.97 21.70
C ASP A 45 -12.81 20.62 20.76
N SER A 46 -13.32 21.45 19.83
CA SER A 46 -12.51 22.06 18.78
C SER A 46 -11.47 23.08 19.28
N LEU A 47 -11.64 23.62 20.49
CA LEU A 47 -10.75 24.64 21.05
C LEU A 47 -9.70 24.02 21.97
N SER A 48 -10.14 23.22 22.95
CA SER A 48 -9.28 22.60 23.95
C SER A 48 -8.59 21.34 23.44
N TYR A 49 -9.13 20.68 22.40
CA TYR A 49 -8.78 19.33 21.96
C TYR A 49 -9.09 18.26 23.01
N GLN A 50 -9.90 18.56 24.03
CA GLN A 50 -10.35 17.55 24.98
C GLN A 50 -11.23 16.52 24.28
N ILE A 51 -10.99 15.25 24.57
CA ILE A 51 -11.78 14.14 24.02
C ILE A 51 -12.60 13.53 25.14
N ASP A 52 -13.90 13.43 24.92
CA ASP A 52 -14.82 12.71 25.79
C ASP A 52 -15.20 11.39 25.10
N LEU A 53 -14.82 10.27 25.71
CA LEU A 53 -15.16 8.92 25.23
C LEU A 53 -16.18 8.28 26.17
N VAL A 54 -17.32 7.89 25.62
CA VAL A 54 -18.35 7.13 26.34
C VAL A 54 -18.27 5.67 25.91
N CYS A 55 -17.98 4.79 26.86
CA CYS A 55 -17.89 3.35 26.64
C CYS A 55 -19.09 2.65 27.29
N ALA A 56 -19.78 1.79 26.55
CA ALA A 56 -20.89 0.99 27.04
C ALA A 56 -20.62 -0.50 26.81
N LEU A 57 -20.58 -1.28 27.88
CA LEU A 57 -20.62 -2.75 27.79
C LEU A 57 -22.09 -3.19 27.72
N GLU A 58 -22.41 -4.24 26.95
CA GLU A 58 -23.79 -4.68 26.63
C GLU A 58 -24.79 -4.78 27.80
N LYS A 59 -24.31 -4.83 29.06
CA LYS A 59 -25.12 -4.90 30.28
C LYS A 59 -24.59 -4.07 31.46
N ALA A 60 -23.63 -3.18 31.24
CA ALA A 60 -23.01 -2.41 32.33
C ALA A 60 -23.30 -0.90 32.22
N GLU A 61 -22.97 -0.21 33.31
CA GLU A 61 -22.99 1.24 33.42
C GLU A 61 -22.08 1.88 32.34
N ARG A 62 -22.51 3.04 31.84
CA ARG A 62 -21.75 3.82 30.86
C ARG A 62 -20.56 4.45 31.58
N ILE A 63 -19.36 4.21 31.07
CA ILE A 63 -18.14 4.82 31.59
C ILE A 63 -17.83 6.02 30.70
N SER A 64 -17.61 7.18 31.31
CA SER A 64 -17.18 8.39 30.62
C SER A 64 -15.71 8.62 30.92
N LEU A 65 -14.89 8.67 29.89
CA LEU A 65 -13.46 8.91 29.99
C LEU A 65 -13.13 10.26 29.35
N VAL A 66 -12.46 11.12 30.10
CA VAL A 66 -12.07 12.45 29.65
C VAL A 66 -10.57 12.50 29.43
N PHE A 67 -10.17 12.66 28.18
CA PHE A 67 -8.77 12.84 27.79
C PHE A 67 -8.48 14.32 27.65
N GLU A 68 -7.73 14.86 28.60
CA GLU A 68 -7.28 16.25 28.61
C GLU A 68 -6.04 16.40 27.72
N CYS A 69 -6.10 17.23 26.68
CA CYS A 69 -4.93 17.47 25.82
C CYS A 69 -3.95 18.41 26.52
N VAL A 70 -2.79 17.89 26.91
CA VAL A 70 -1.76 18.65 27.66
C VAL A 70 -0.68 19.24 26.77
N GLN A 71 -0.38 18.60 25.63
CA GLN A 71 0.65 19.08 24.71
C GLN A 71 0.35 18.72 23.26
N LYS A 72 0.75 19.60 22.35
CA LYS A 72 0.61 19.46 20.89
C LYS A 72 1.96 19.76 20.25
N SER A 73 2.35 18.99 19.25
CA SER A 73 3.63 19.16 18.55
C SER A 73 3.44 19.20 17.04
N GLU A 74 4.31 19.96 16.37
CA GLU A 74 4.32 20.09 14.90
C GLU A 74 4.75 18.79 14.19
N GLU A 75 5.35 17.86 14.92
CA GLU A 75 5.70 16.52 14.44
C GLU A 75 4.53 15.53 14.53
N GLY A 76 3.37 15.98 15.02
CA GLY A 76 2.10 15.25 14.93
C GLY A 76 1.76 14.51 16.21
N PHE A 77 2.46 14.80 17.30
CA PHE A 77 2.19 14.23 18.59
C PHE A 77 1.15 15.06 19.34
N LEU A 78 0.16 14.37 19.91
CA LEU A 78 -0.79 14.89 20.86
C LEU A 78 -0.61 14.12 22.17
N VAL A 79 -0.30 14.83 23.25
CA VAL A 79 -0.19 14.24 24.58
C VAL A 79 -1.50 14.47 25.31
N TYR A 80 -2.06 13.38 25.81
CA TYR A 80 -3.28 13.38 26.61
C TYR A 80 -3.00 12.89 28.02
N LYS A 81 -3.66 13.52 28.98
CA LYS A 81 -3.75 13.08 30.36
C LYS A 81 -5.11 12.45 30.59
N LEU A 82 -5.12 11.33 31.31
CA LEU A 82 -6.32 10.62 31.72
C LEU A 82 -6.22 10.29 33.20
N ASP A 83 -7.19 10.77 33.97
CA ASP A 83 -7.32 10.48 35.39
C ASP A 83 -8.36 9.36 35.59
N PHE A 84 -8.01 8.34 36.37
CA PHE A 84 -8.91 7.28 36.80
C PHE A 84 -9.23 7.46 38.28
N ASP A 85 -10.50 7.39 38.63
CA ASP A 85 -10.92 7.29 40.03
C ASP A 85 -10.62 5.88 40.55
N ASP A 86 -10.13 5.78 41.79
CA ASP A 86 -9.66 4.53 42.38
C ASP A 86 -10.81 3.51 42.60
N GLU A 87 -12.07 3.95 42.52
CA GLU A 87 -13.27 3.10 42.63
C GLU A 87 -13.73 2.50 41.28
N GLU A 88 -13.28 3.03 40.13
CA GLU A 88 -13.73 2.57 38.80
C GLU A 88 -12.91 1.40 38.26
N ASN A 89 -13.11 0.21 38.86
CA ASN A 89 -12.38 -0.99 38.48
C ASN A 89 -13.00 -1.74 37.28
N THR A 90 -13.32 -1.01 36.21
CA THR A 90 -13.91 -1.61 35.00
C THR A 90 -12.85 -2.30 34.15
N MET A 91 -13.25 -3.27 33.33
CA MET A 91 -12.31 -3.95 32.40
C MET A 91 -11.65 -2.96 31.43
N MET A 92 -12.36 -1.88 31.05
CA MET A 92 -11.85 -0.83 30.18
C MET A 92 -10.80 0.04 30.88
N CYS A 93 -11.08 0.51 32.10
CA CYS A 93 -10.12 1.28 32.89
C CYS A 93 -8.84 0.46 33.14
N ASN A 94 -8.98 -0.80 33.55
CA ASN A 94 -7.85 -1.73 33.71
C ASN A 94 -7.06 -1.92 32.40
N SER A 95 -7.74 -1.96 31.26
CA SER A 95 -7.08 -2.09 29.97
C SER A 95 -6.27 -0.84 29.64
N LEU A 96 -6.85 0.35 29.81
CA LEU A 96 -6.17 1.62 29.54
C LEU A 96 -4.99 1.86 30.48
N GLN A 97 -5.12 1.52 31.76
CA GLN A 97 -4.02 1.56 32.75
C GLN A 97 -2.82 0.69 32.34
N ARG A 98 -3.03 -0.37 31.56
CA ARG A 98 -1.96 -1.23 31.01
C ARG A 98 -1.45 -0.76 29.65
N GLY A 99 -2.05 0.28 29.08
CA GLY A 99 -1.76 0.82 27.76
C GLY A 99 -2.99 0.86 26.85
N MET A 100 -3.13 1.93 26.08
CA MET A 100 -4.26 2.10 25.16
C MET A 100 -4.25 1.01 24.09
N LYS A 101 -5.38 0.31 23.96
CA LYS A 101 -5.56 -0.71 22.93
C LYS A 101 -5.63 -0.07 21.56
N LYS A 102 -5.11 -0.78 20.55
CA LYS A 102 -5.11 -0.38 19.14
C LYS A 102 -6.46 0.14 18.67
N ALA A 103 -7.53 -0.62 18.89
CA ALA A 103 -8.87 -0.23 18.45
C ALA A 103 -9.29 1.15 18.99
N ILE A 104 -9.03 1.42 20.26
CA ILE A 104 -9.33 2.71 20.90
C ILE A 104 -8.44 3.81 20.32
N TYR A 105 -7.15 3.53 20.14
CA TYR A 105 -6.22 4.47 19.51
C TYR A 105 -6.64 4.85 18.09
N HIS A 106 -7.05 3.88 17.26
CA HIS A 106 -7.55 4.13 15.90
C HIS A 106 -8.87 4.89 15.90
N TYR A 107 -9.78 4.55 16.81
CA TYR A 107 -11.01 5.29 16.99
C TYR A 107 -10.69 6.76 17.30
N VAL A 108 -9.84 7.04 18.29
CA VAL A 108 -9.42 8.41 18.65
C VAL A 108 -8.71 9.13 17.50
N LYS A 109 -7.86 8.44 16.73
CA LYS A 109 -7.22 9.03 15.54
C LYS A 109 -8.24 9.50 14.50
N GLY A 110 -9.44 8.92 14.46
CA GLY A 110 -10.51 9.31 13.54
C GLY A 110 -10.92 10.78 13.65
N PHE A 111 -10.65 11.45 14.78
CA PHE A 111 -10.88 12.90 14.93
C PHE A 111 -9.93 13.76 14.08
N PHE A 112 -8.76 13.23 13.72
CA PHE A 112 -7.66 14.00 13.10
C PHE A 112 -7.22 13.44 11.74
N HIS A 113 -7.54 12.18 11.43
CA HIS A 113 -6.96 11.47 10.31
C HIS A 113 -8.00 10.74 9.47
N GLU A 114 -7.93 10.94 8.15
CA GLU A 114 -8.58 10.08 7.16
C GLU A 114 -7.52 9.17 6.52
N HIS A 115 -7.87 7.89 6.36
CA HIS A 115 -7.00 6.89 5.74
C HIS A 115 -6.82 7.18 4.23
N GLN A 116 -5.87 8.06 3.90
CA GLN A 116 -5.57 8.44 2.52
C GLN A 116 -4.59 7.48 1.84
N TYR A 117 -3.71 6.83 2.60
CA TYR A 117 -2.54 6.13 2.05
C TYR A 117 -2.45 4.63 2.39
N HIS A 118 -3.40 4.11 3.18
CA HIS A 118 -3.42 2.72 3.64
C HIS A 118 -4.85 2.28 3.96
N SER A 119 -5.08 0.98 4.03
CA SER A 119 -6.39 0.47 4.43
C SER A 119 -6.60 0.64 5.94
N PRO A 120 -7.85 0.74 6.43
CA PRO A 120 -8.13 0.78 7.88
C PRO A 120 -7.52 -0.41 8.64
N SER A 121 -7.41 -1.57 7.99
CA SER A 121 -6.75 -2.77 8.53
C SER A 121 -5.23 -2.64 8.68
N ASP A 122 -4.57 -1.76 7.93
CA ASP A 122 -3.10 -1.56 7.98
C ASP A 122 -2.68 -0.41 8.90
N ASP A 123 -3.61 0.50 9.22
CA ASP A 123 -3.40 1.52 10.24
C ASP A 123 -3.18 0.87 11.61
N SER A 124 -3.79 -0.31 11.83
CA SER A 124 -3.92 -1.11 13.06
C SER A 124 -2.63 -1.51 13.80
N LEU A 125 -1.44 -1.11 13.35
CA LEU A 125 -0.17 -1.66 13.86
C LEU A 125 0.53 -0.79 14.91
N LEU A 126 0.25 0.51 14.98
CA LEU A 126 0.88 1.40 15.96
C LEU A 126 0.04 1.46 17.25
N ASN A 127 0.69 1.35 18.40
CA ASN A 127 0.07 1.63 19.70
C ASN A 127 0.36 3.07 20.11
N ALA A 128 -0.50 3.66 20.93
CA ALA A 128 -0.15 4.90 21.63
C ALA A 128 0.95 4.61 22.65
N TYR A 129 1.91 5.52 22.80
CA TYR A 129 2.87 5.46 23.90
C TYR A 129 2.17 5.81 25.21
N CYS A 130 2.45 5.09 26.29
CA CYS A 130 1.81 5.25 27.61
C CYS A 130 2.87 5.43 28.70
N SER A 131 2.60 6.33 29.65
CA SER A 131 3.46 6.61 30.79
C SER A 131 2.62 6.95 32.03
N THR A 132 3.10 6.58 33.22
CA THR A 132 2.56 7.08 34.49
C THR A 132 3.19 8.41 34.93
N GLU A 133 4.31 8.78 34.30
CA GLU A 133 4.98 10.08 34.48
C GLU A 133 4.55 11.06 33.39
N GLU A 134 4.54 12.34 33.73
CA GLU A 134 4.19 13.43 32.81
C GLU A 134 5.12 13.45 31.58
N ILE A 135 4.50 13.42 30.41
CA ILE A 135 5.22 13.49 29.13
C ILE A 135 5.41 14.95 28.76
N ASP A 136 6.67 15.33 28.47
CA ASP A 136 7.02 16.67 28.01
C ASP A 136 7.90 16.55 26.77
N LEU A 137 7.31 16.77 25.61
CA LEU A 137 7.99 16.66 24.31
C LEU A 137 9.09 17.71 24.10
N LEU A 138 9.21 18.73 24.96
CA LEU A 138 10.33 19.67 24.92
C LEU A 138 11.59 19.08 25.57
N LYS A 139 11.45 18.07 26.43
CA LYS A 139 12.57 17.34 27.02
C LYS A 139 13.07 16.27 26.05
N PRO A 140 14.34 16.30 25.62
CA PRO A 140 14.87 15.33 24.65
C PRO A 140 14.71 13.87 25.09
N SER A 141 14.84 13.57 26.38
CA SER A 141 14.66 12.22 26.92
C SER A 141 13.23 11.71 26.77
N HIS A 142 12.22 12.54 27.07
CA HIS A 142 10.81 12.18 26.94
C HIS A 142 10.44 12.06 25.46
N LYS A 143 10.88 13.01 24.63
CA LYS A 143 10.69 12.96 23.16
C LYS A 143 11.31 11.69 22.56
N PHE A 144 12.51 11.31 23.00
CA PHE A 144 13.16 10.06 22.57
C PHE A 144 12.35 8.82 23.00
N SER A 145 11.89 8.74 24.24
CA SER A 145 11.08 7.61 24.73
C SER A 145 9.80 7.43 23.93
N VAL A 146 9.07 8.52 23.65
CA VAL A 146 7.89 8.50 22.80
C VAL A 146 8.25 8.04 21.39
N LEU A 147 9.22 8.72 20.75
CA LEU A 147 9.60 8.48 19.37
C LEU A 147 10.13 7.07 19.13
N SER A 148 10.96 6.55 20.04
CA SER A 148 11.52 5.21 19.96
C SER A 148 10.45 4.12 19.95
N SER A 149 9.34 4.32 20.67
CA SER A 149 8.19 3.40 20.62
C SER A 149 7.63 3.28 19.20
N TYR A 150 7.42 4.41 18.53
CA TYR A 150 6.91 4.45 17.15
C TYR A 150 7.92 3.95 16.12
N LEU A 151 9.19 4.36 16.23
CA LEU A 151 10.24 3.93 15.32
C LEU A 151 10.53 2.43 15.43
N ASN A 152 10.47 1.85 16.62
CA ASN A 152 10.56 0.40 16.80
C ASN A 152 9.36 -0.33 16.18
N ALA A 153 8.16 0.22 16.29
CA ALA A 153 6.98 -0.35 15.63
C ALA A 153 7.11 -0.28 14.10
N TYR A 154 7.65 0.82 13.54
CA TYR A 154 8.00 0.91 12.13
C TYR A 154 9.05 -0.11 11.70
N LYS A 155 10.10 -0.30 12.52
CA LYS A 155 11.13 -1.32 12.27
C LYS A 155 10.51 -2.71 12.16
N LEU A 156 9.68 -3.11 13.13
CA LEU A 156 8.98 -4.40 13.11
C LEU A 156 8.04 -4.54 11.91
N LYS A 157 7.32 -3.47 11.56
CA LYS A 157 6.42 -3.45 10.41
C LYS A 157 7.17 -3.61 9.09
N TYR A 158 8.30 -2.91 8.93
CA TYR A 158 9.14 -3.03 7.73
C TYR A 158 9.80 -4.39 7.61
N ASP A 159 10.25 -4.97 8.71
CA ASP A 159 10.78 -6.33 8.75
C ASP A 159 9.72 -7.33 8.25
N GLY A 160 8.49 -7.24 8.77
CA GLY A 160 7.36 -8.05 8.30
C GLY A 160 7.05 -7.84 6.81
N TYR A 161 7.08 -6.60 6.33
CA TYR A 161 6.89 -6.30 4.90
C TYR A 161 8.01 -6.82 4.00
N VAL A 162 9.25 -6.88 4.49
CA VAL A 162 10.37 -7.50 3.76
C VAL A 162 10.07 -8.99 3.58
N ASP A 163 9.71 -9.68 4.66
CA ASP A 163 9.42 -11.11 4.63
C ASP A 163 8.22 -11.45 3.73
N GLU A 164 7.09 -10.74 3.91
CA GLU A 164 5.90 -10.90 3.08
C GLU A 164 6.16 -10.59 1.60
N GLY A 165 6.99 -9.57 1.34
CA GLY A 165 7.39 -9.17 0.01
C GLY A 165 8.22 -10.24 -0.72
N GLU A 166 9.21 -10.82 -0.03
CA GLU A 166 10.03 -11.92 -0.57
C GLU A 166 9.19 -13.18 -0.83
N ASP A 167 8.30 -13.53 0.10
CA ASP A 167 7.41 -14.67 -0.06
C ASP A 167 6.45 -14.47 -1.25
N THR A 168 5.90 -13.26 -1.40
CA THR A 168 5.06 -12.91 -2.55
C THR A 168 5.83 -13.05 -3.86
N ILE A 169 7.06 -12.54 -3.93
CA ILE A 169 7.93 -12.68 -5.11
C ILE A 169 8.19 -14.16 -5.41
N ARG A 170 8.54 -14.96 -4.41
CA ARG A 170 8.79 -16.40 -4.56
C ARG A 170 7.56 -17.13 -5.10
N GLN A 171 6.38 -16.83 -4.57
CA GLN A 171 5.12 -17.41 -5.05
C GLN A 171 4.84 -17.03 -6.51
N VAL A 172 5.05 -15.76 -6.88
CA VAL A 172 4.86 -15.28 -8.26
C VAL A 172 5.80 -16.01 -9.21
N VAL A 173 7.10 -16.07 -8.90
CA VAL A 173 8.11 -16.74 -9.73
C VAL A 173 7.77 -18.21 -9.93
N ASN A 174 7.45 -18.94 -8.84
CA ASN A 174 7.04 -20.34 -8.92
C ASN A 174 5.80 -20.55 -9.81
N GLN A 175 4.82 -19.65 -9.74
CA GLN A 175 3.63 -19.74 -10.59
C GLN A 175 3.92 -19.46 -12.06
N ILE A 176 4.81 -18.52 -12.36
CA ILE A 176 5.30 -18.24 -13.73
C ILE A 176 6.00 -19.49 -14.28
N GLU A 177 6.95 -20.06 -13.53
CA GLU A 177 7.71 -21.25 -13.94
C GLU A 177 6.81 -22.45 -14.24
N GLN A 178 5.75 -22.63 -13.45
CA GLN A 178 4.83 -23.77 -13.62
C GLN A 178 3.84 -23.61 -14.78
N ARG A 179 3.80 -22.47 -15.49
CA ARG A 179 2.92 -22.17 -16.66
C ARG A 179 1.43 -22.51 -16.47
N LYS A 180 0.94 -22.71 -15.24
CA LYS A 180 -0.45 -23.08 -14.98
C LYS A 180 -1.29 -21.81 -14.82
N ARG A 181 -2.12 -21.52 -15.83
CA ARG A 181 -3.25 -20.55 -15.77
C ARG A 181 -2.86 -19.11 -15.38
N LEU A 182 -1.85 -18.55 -16.04
CA LEU A 182 -1.43 -17.16 -15.84
C LEU A 182 -2.58 -16.13 -16.00
N SER A 183 -3.50 -16.25 -16.96
CA SER A 183 -4.41 -15.13 -17.27
C SER A 183 -5.38 -14.69 -16.16
N LYS A 184 -5.90 -15.60 -15.33
CA LYS A 184 -6.81 -15.26 -14.20
C LYS A 184 -6.01 -14.93 -12.92
N ASN A 185 -4.90 -15.63 -12.69
CA ASN A 185 -4.06 -15.41 -11.52
C ASN A 185 -3.22 -14.14 -11.64
N VAL A 186 -2.78 -13.77 -12.84
CA VAL A 186 -1.97 -12.55 -13.09
C VAL A 186 -2.72 -11.28 -12.69
N LYS A 187 -4.03 -11.20 -12.91
CA LYS A 187 -4.81 -10.03 -12.47
C LYS A 187 -4.87 -9.92 -10.94
N LEU A 188 -5.06 -11.03 -10.24
CA LEU A 188 -5.10 -11.07 -8.77
C LEU A 188 -3.72 -10.80 -8.17
N LEU A 189 -2.67 -11.41 -8.72
CA LEU A 189 -1.27 -11.18 -8.35
C LEU A 189 -0.89 -9.72 -8.57
N ARG A 190 -1.26 -9.14 -9.72
CA ARG A 190 -1.03 -7.73 -10.03
C ARG A 190 -1.75 -6.80 -9.06
N ALA A 191 -3.00 -7.09 -8.74
CA ALA A 191 -3.76 -6.30 -7.77
C ALA A 191 -3.12 -6.37 -6.37
N SER A 192 -2.68 -7.56 -5.94
CA SER A 192 -1.97 -7.76 -4.67
C SER A 192 -0.66 -6.96 -4.63
N ILE A 193 0.16 -7.08 -5.69
CA ILE A 193 1.42 -6.34 -5.86
C ILE A 193 1.17 -4.82 -5.79
N LEU A 194 0.25 -4.30 -6.59
CA LEU A 194 -0.04 -2.86 -6.63
C LEU A 194 -0.59 -2.31 -5.31
N ASN A 195 -1.42 -3.08 -4.61
CA ASN A 195 -1.99 -2.65 -3.33
C ASN A 195 -0.90 -2.60 -2.24
N ASN A 196 -0.11 -3.66 -2.11
CA ASN A 196 0.96 -3.73 -1.12
C ASN A 196 2.02 -2.64 -1.34
N MET A 197 2.36 -2.33 -2.61
CA MET A 197 3.30 -1.26 -2.94
C MET A 197 2.79 0.12 -2.51
N LYS A 198 1.50 0.42 -2.71
CA LYS A 198 0.92 1.72 -2.31
C LYS A 198 0.92 1.91 -0.80
N ILE A 199 0.50 0.88 -0.06
CA ILE A 199 0.49 0.90 1.41
C ILE A 199 1.91 1.13 1.92
N LEU A 200 2.87 0.38 1.39
CA LEU A 200 4.27 0.47 1.79
C LEU A 200 4.88 1.85 1.51
N GLU A 201 4.55 2.46 0.37
CA GLU A 201 5.01 3.81 0.04
C GLU A 201 4.43 4.87 1.00
N GLY A 202 3.15 4.72 1.38
CA GLY A 202 2.50 5.59 2.36
C GLY A 202 3.19 5.53 3.72
N GLU A 203 3.38 4.33 4.25
CA GLU A 203 4.07 4.09 5.52
C GLU A 203 5.52 4.61 5.50
N ALA A 204 6.23 4.37 4.41
CA ALA A 204 7.57 4.88 4.18
C ALA A 204 7.62 6.41 4.25
N ARG A 205 6.61 7.12 3.73
CA ARG A 205 6.56 8.59 3.79
C ARG A 205 6.35 9.10 5.20
N TYR A 206 5.48 8.48 5.98
CA TYR A 206 5.24 8.90 7.36
C TYR A 206 6.45 8.66 8.26
N CYS A 207 7.11 7.50 8.12
CA CYS A 207 8.33 7.21 8.86
C CYS A 207 9.48 8.16 8.47
N ASP A 208 9.62 8.48 7.18
CA ASP A 208 10.60 9.49 6.72
C ASP A 208 10.38 10.84 7.37
N PHE A 209 9.11 11.24 7.49
CA PHE A 209 8.76 12.49 8.13
C PHE A 209 9.18 12.49 9.61
N LEU A 210 8.93 11.41 10.35
CA LEU A 210 9.39 11.27 11.75
C LEU A 210 10.91 11.36 11.88
N LEU A 211 11.64 10.59 11.06
CA LEU A 211 13.11 10.57 11.09
C LEU A 211 13.72 11.95 10.78
N ARG A 212 13.14 12.68 9.82
CA ARG A 212 13.62 14.02 9.45
C ARG A 212 13.22 15.09 10.48
N SER A 213 12.00 15.01 11.01
CA SER A 213 11.48 16.04 11.91
C SER A 213 12.05 15.95 13.32
N CYS A 214 12.54 14.77 13.71
CA CYS A 214 13.14 14.50 15.02
C CYS A 214 14.61 14.06 14.91
N SER A 215 15.32 14.47 13.86
CA SER A 215 16.70 14.01 13.58
C SER A 215 17.69 14.34 14.70
N ASP A 216 17.40 15.36 15.50
CA ASP A 216 18.17 15.80 16.66
C ASP A 216 18.09 14.84 17.85
N VAL A 217 17.04 14.03 17.91
CA VAL A 217 16.77 13.11 19.04
C VAL A 217 16.96 11.64 18.65
N VAL A 218 16.88 11.31 17.36
CA VAL A 218 17.04 9.92 16.88
C VAL A 218 18.52 9.50 16.89
N PRO A 219 18.88 8.43 17.60
CA PRO A 219 20.21 7.83 17.53
C PRO A 219 20.55 7.34 16.12
N GLN A 220 21.82 7.50 15.73
CA GLN A 220 22.27 7.16 14.39
C GLN A 220 22.07 5.68 14.05
N ASP A 221 22.25 4.77 15.02
CA ASP A 221 22.05 3.33 14.83
C ASP A 221 20.59 2.98 14.53
N MET A 222 19.63 3.64 15.19
CA MET A 222 18.21 3.46 14.91
C MET A 222 17.85 3.98 13.51
N TYR A 223 18.38 5.17 13.15
CA TYR A 223 18.22 5.75 11.83
C TYR A 223 18.76 4.81 10.74
N ASP A 224 19.99 4.33 10.89
CA ASP A 224 20.66 3.46 9.91
C ASP A 224 19.90 2.14 9.74
N ASN A 225 19.43 1.54 10.84
CA ASN A 225 18.63 0.32 10.80
C ASN A 225 17.32 0.49 10.00
N ILE A 226 16.58 1.57 10.25
CA ILE A 226 15.32 1.84 9.53
C ILE A 226 15.60 2.15 8.06
N MET A 227 16.68 2.89 7.76
CA MET A 227 17.07 3.21 6.39
C MET A 227 17.54 1.97 5.61
N MET A 228 18.20 1.02 6.27
CA MET A 228 18.56 -0.27 5.70
C MET A 228 17.29 -1.06 5.31
N LEU A 229 16.33 -1.19 6.23
CA LEU A 229 15.04 -1.86 5.96
C LEU A 229 14.28 -1.17 4.82
N ARG A 230 14.26 0.17 4.81
CA ARG A 230 13.69 0.96 3.71
C ARG A 230 14.38 0.67 2.37
N GLY A 231 15.70 0.49 2.38
CA GLY A 231 16.48 0.09 1.22
C GLY A 231 16.06 -1.27 0.68
N ALA A 232 15.93 -2.27 1.56
CA ALA A 232 15.46 -3.61 1.22
C ALA A 232 14.03 -3.58 0.64
N LEU A 233 13.13 -2.82 1.27
CA LEU A 233 11.77 -2.64 0.76
C LEU A 233 11.72 -1.99 -0.62
N LYS A 234 12.62 -1.02 -0.88
CA LYS A 234 12.75 -0.41 -2.22
C LYS A 234 13.24 -1.41 -3.26
N GLU A 235 14.15 -2.31 -2.87
CA GLU A 235 14.60 -3.39 -3.75
C GLU A 235 13.48 -4.39 -4.08
N ILE A 236 12.73 -4.82 -3.05
CA ILE A 236 11.53 -5.66 -3.22
C ILE A 236 10.54 -4.96 -4.16
N ASN A 237 10.27 -3.67 -3.94
CA ASN A 237 9.40 -2.87 -4.79
C ASN A 237 9.88 -2.84 -6.25
N ASN A 238 11.18 -2.63 -6.49
CA ASN A 238 11.74 -2.65 -7.85
C ASN A 238 11.58 -4.03 -8.53
N ARG A 239 11.76 -5.11 -7.76
CA ARG A 239 11.56 -6.49 -8.24
C ARG A 239 10.08 -6.75 -8.55
N MET A 240 9.17 -6.31 -7.69
CA MET A 240 7.73 -6.39 -7.91
C MET A 240 7.27 -5.62 -9.14
N VAL A 241 7.77 -4.39 -9.36
CA VAL A 241 7.50 -3.60 -10.59
C VAL A 241 8.03 -4.32 -11.83
N SER A 242 9.22 -4.90 -11.75
CA SER A 242 9.81 -5.67 -12.85
C SER A 242 8.96 -6.89 -13.20
N LEU A 243 8.46 -7.60 -12.18
CA LEU A 243 7.51 -8.70 -12.34
C LEU A 243 6.18 -8.23 -12.94
N ASP A 244 5.61 -7.12 -12.49
CA ASP A 244 4.38 -6.57 -13.07
C ASP A 244 4.54 -6.22 -14.55
N ASN A 245 5.69 -5.63 -14.91
CA ASN A 245 6.03 -5.31 -16.31
C ASN A 245 6.17 -6.58 -17.15
N TYR A 246 6.84 -7.61 -16.62
CA TYR A 246 6.96 -8.92 -17.27
C TYR A 246 5.59 -9.55 -17.51
N LEU A 247 4.75 -9.63 -16.46
CA LEU A 247 3.40 -10.18 -16.53
C LEU A 247 2.50 -9.37 -17.48
N SER A 248 2.67 -8.05 -17.53
CA SER A 248 1.96 -7.17 -18.47
C SER A 248 2.37 -7.45 -19.92
N SER A 249 3.66 -7.65 -20.17
CA SER A 249 4.18 -8.02 -21.49
C SER A 249 3.62 -9.37 -21.94
N GLU A 250 3.65 -10.38 -21.06
CA GLU A 250 3.14 -11.72 -21.35
C GLU A 250 1.62 -11.74 -21.60
N ALA A 251 0.86 -10.95 -20.84
CA ALA A 251 -0.58 -10.81 -21.09
C ALA A 251 -0.88 -10.13 -22.44
N ASN A 252 -0.05 -9.17 -22.85
CA ASN A 252 -0.20 -8.47 -24.12
C ASN A 252 0.21 -9.35 -25.32
N THR A 253 1.24 -10.18 -25.19
CA THR A 253 1.60 -11.16 -26.23
C THR A 253 0.51 -12.22 -26.39
N GLN A 254 -0.05 -12.74 -25.30
CA GLN A 254 -1.19 -13.66 -25.37
C GLN A 254 -2.42 -13.03 -26.07
N LYS A 255 -2.74 -11.77 -25.77
CA LYS A 255 -3.79 -11.01 -26.46
C LYS A 255 -3.48 -10.80 -27.93
N ALA A 256 -2.23 -10.50 -28.28
CA ALA A 256 -1.80 -10.36 -29.67
C ALA A 256 -1.95 -11.69 -30.43
N GLU A 257 -1.54 -12.82 -29.85
CA GLU A 257 -1.74 -14.15 -30.44
C GLU A 257 -3.22 -14.49 -30.63
N THR A 258 -4.07 -14.19 -29.64
CA THR A 258 -5.52 -14.40 -29.79
C THR A 258 -6.12 -13.51 -30.86
N SER A 259 -5.70 -12.23 -30.94
CA SER A 259 -6.11 -11.31 -31.99
C SER A 259 -5.69 -11.80 -33.39
N ILE A 260 -4.48 -12.36 -33.52
CA ILE A 260 -4.00 -12.96 -34.78
C ILE A 260 -4.85 -14.18 -35.15
N ARG A 261 -5.18 -15.05 -34.19
CA ARG A 261 -6.07 -16.21 -34.43
C ARG A 261 -7.46 -15.79 -34.87
N TRP A 262 -8.06 -14.81 -34.21
CA TRP A 262 -9.36 -14.26 -34.63
C TRP A 262 -9.29 -13.57 -35.99
N GLY A 263 -8.18 -12.89 -36.30
CA GLY A 263 -7.92 -12.33 -37.63
C GLY A 263 -7.78 -13.41 -38.71
N MET A 264 -7.15 -14.55 -38.43
CA MET A 264 -7.09 -15.66 -39.38
C MET A 264 -8.47 -16.30 -39.59
N ILE A 265 -9.27 -16.44 -38.54
CA ILE A 265 -10.65 -16.95 -38.64
C ILE A 265 -11.51 -16.02 -39.51
N SER A 266 -11.41 -14.69 -39.33
CA SER A 266 -12.17 -13.74 -40.15
C SER A 266 -11.75 -13.76 -41.62
N VAL A 267 -10.46 -13.93 -41.92
CA VAL A 267 -9.97 -14.12 -43.30
C VAL A 267 -10.53 -15.40 -43.93
N ILE A 268 -10.53 -16.52 -43.21
CA ILE A 268 -11.08 -17.79 -43.70
C ILE A 268 -12.59 -17.66 -43.95
N LEU A 269 -13.33 -17.03 -43.04
CA LEU A 269 -14.77 -16.78 -43.19
C LEU A 269 -15.07 -15.86 -44.38
N ALA A 270 -14.26 -14.82 -44.59
CA ALA A 270 -14.39 -13.95 -45.76
C ALA A 270 -14.18 -14.73 -47.06
N ILE A 271 -13.13 -15.54 -47.16
CA ILE A 271 -12.89 -16.39 -48.35
C ILE A 271 -14.07 -17.34 -48.60
N PHE A 272 -14.63 -17.93 -47.54
CA PHE A 272 -15.76 -18.84 -47.66
C PHE A 272 -17.04 -18.12 -48.11
N PHE A 273 -17.30 -16.93 -47.57
CA PHE A 273 -18.44 -16.09 -47.95
C PHE A 273 -18.31 -15.58 -49.40
N PHE A 274 -17.13 -15.11 -49.79
CA PHE A 274 -16.83 -14.72 -51.17
C PHE A 274 -16.93 -15.90 -52.14
N GLY A 275 -16.47 -17.09 -51.75
CA GLY A 275 -16.61 -18.30 -52.56
C GLY A 275 -18.07 -18.74 -52.72
N TYR A 276 -18.87 -18.65 -51.65
CA TYR A 276 -20.31 -18.92 -51.68
C TYR A 276 -21.05 -17.91 -52.57
N GLN A 277 -20.73 -16.62 -52.43
CA GLN A 277 -21.32 -15.55 -53.24
C GLN A 277 -20.90 -15.66 -54.73
N SER A 278 -19.65 -16.01 -55.01
CA SER A 278 -19.15 -16.24 -56.38
C SER A 278 -19.69 -17.53 -57.03
N TYR A 279 -20.06 -18.51 -56.23
CA TYR A 279 -20.76 -19.71 -56.70
C TYR A 279 -22.21 -19.39 -57.08
N HIS A 280 -22.80 -18.38 -56.42
CA HIS A 280 -24.20 -17.98 -56.64
C HIS A 280 -24.36 -16.88 -57.71
N ASP A 281 -23.36 -16.01 -57.90
CA ASP A 281 -23.36 -14.90 -58.87
C ASP A 281 -22.32 -15.09 -59.99
N GLY A 282 -22.79 -15.07 -61.23
CA GLY A 282 -22.00 -15.36 -62.43
C GLY A 282 -20.89 -14.34 -62.78
N SER A 283 -19.66 -14.61 -62.35
CA SER A 283 -18.44 -14.79 -63.18
C SER A 283 -17.92 -13.70 -64.16
N GLN A 284 -17.90 -12.39 -63.86
CA GLN A 284 -16.85 -11.52 -64.47
C GLN A 284 -16.31 -10.38 -63.57
N GLU A 285 -17.16 -9.69 -62.82
CA GLU A 285 -16.75 -8.58 -61.92
C GLU A 285 -15.77 -9.04 -60.81
N ILE A 286 -15.92 -10.31 -60.40
CA ILE A 286 -15.17 -10.98 -59.33
C ILE A 286 -13.66 -11.13 -59.65
N LYS A 287 -13.27 -11.28 -60.92
CA LYS A 287 -11.85 -11.46 -61.27
C LYS A 287 -11.03 -10.20 -61.07
N ASP A 288 -11.64 -9.04 -61.26
CA ASP A 288 -10.97 -7.74 -61.09
C ASP A 288 -10.87 -7.36 -59.62
N GLU A 289 -11.90 -7.67 -58.82
CA GLU A 289 -11.89 -7.43 -57.37
C GLU A 289 -10.89 -8.34 -56.64
N VAL A 290 -10.77 -9.63 -57.01
CA VAL A 290 -9.74 -10.54 -56.48
C VAL A 290 -8.33 -10.07 -56.81
N LYS A 291 -8.13 -9.46 -57.98
CA LYS A 291 -6.83 -8.90 -58.38
C LYS A 291 -6.48 -7.65 -57.58
N GLN A 292 -7.49 -6.84 -57.21
CA GLN A 292 -7.33 -5.68 -56.34
C GLN A 292 -7.05 -6.09 -54.89
N LEU A 293 -7.79 -7.06 -54.35
CA LEU A 293 -7.55 -7.60 -53.00
C LEU A 293 -6.17 -8.26 -52.87
N ARG A 294 -5.68 -8.99 -53.89
CA ARG A 294 -4.30 -9.51 -53.89
C ARG A 294 -3.24 -8.40 -53.86
N LYS A 295 -3.50 -7.26 -54.50
CA LYS A 295 -2.59 -6.09 -54.43
C LYS A 295 -2.60 -5.47 -53.04
N GLU A 296 -3.76 -5.36 -52.40
CA GLU A 296 -3.87 -4.85 -51.03
C GLU A 296 -3.26 -5.80 -49.99
N GLN A 297 -3.44 -7.11 -50.15
CA GLN A 297 -2.81 -8.13 -49.33
C GLN A 297 -1.27 -8.02 -49.41
N ASN A 298 -0.70 -7.95 -50.62
CA ASN A 298 0.74 -7.78 -50.81
C ASN A 298 1.27 -6.46 -50.20
N LYS A 299 0.48 -5.39 -50.27
CA LYS A 299 0.82 -4.10 -49.64
C LYS A 299 0.81 -4.18 -48.12
N THR A 300 -0.12 -4.94 -47.55
CA THR A 300 -0.26 -5.16 -46.11
C THR A 300 0.85 -6.06 -45.58
N ASP A 301 1.20 -7.14 -46.30
CA ASP A 301 2.32 -8.02 -45.99
C ASP A 301 3.67 -7.28 -46.05
N MET A 302 3.86 -6.37 -47.02
CA MET A 302 5.04 -5.51 -47.05
C MET A 302 5.12 -4.57 -45.83
N ARG A 303 3.99 -3.97 -45.44
CA ARG A 303 3.93 -3.12 -44.24
C ARG A 303 4.22 -3.90 -42.95
N LEU A 304 3.65 -5.10 -42.81
CA LEU A 304 3.91 -6.00 -41.68
C LEU A 304 5.39 -6.40 -41.62
N LYS A 305 5.99 -6.82 -42.74
CA LYS A 305 7.43 -7.14 -42.79
C LYS A 305 8.31 -5.95 -42.42
N GLN A 306 7.92 -4.74 -42.81
CA GLN A 306 8.64 -3.51 -42.47
C GLN A 306 8.53 -3.20 -40.96
N GLN A 307 7.35 -3.35 -40.37
CA GLN A 307 7.16 -3.21 -38.92
C GLN A 307 7.93 -4.27 -38.12
N PHE A 308 7.96 -5.53 -38.57
CA PHE A 308 8.75 -6.57 -37.93
C PHE A 308 10.25 -6.24 -37.95
N LYS A 309 10.79 -5.77 -39.07
CA LYS A 309 12.19 -5.31 -39.15
C LYS A 309 12.49 -4.13 -38.22
N GLU A 310 11.56 -3.19 -38.06
CA GLU A 310 11.74 -2.08 -37.11
C GLU A 310 11.73 -2.55 -35.65
N VAL A 311 10.87 -3.51 -35.31
CA VAL A 311 10.83 -4.11 -33.97
C VAL A 311 12.11 -4.89 -33.67
N GLU A 312 12.60 -5.68 -34.63
CA GLU A 312 13.85 -6.43 -34.52
C GLU A 312 15.04 -5.48 -34.33
N SER A 313 15.13 -4.41 -35.13
CA SER A 313 16.13 -3.36 -34.96
C SER A 313 16.08 -2.66 -33.59
N ARG A 314 14.87 -2.40 -33.06
CA ARG A 314 14.69 -1.83 -31.71
C ARG A 314 15.11 -2.82 -30.62
N GLN A 315 14.81 -4.10 -30.79
CA GLN A 315 15.22 -5.16 -29.87
C GLN A 315 16.74 -5.30 -29.83
N ASP A 316 17.41 -5.29 -30.98
CA ASP A 316 18.88 -5.30 -31.07
C ASP A 316 19.50 -4.04 -30.44
N SER A 317 18.90 -2.87 -30.67
CA SER A 317 19.32 -1.63 -30.04
C SER A 317 19.16 -1.66 -28.51
N LEU A 318 18.11 -2.30 -28.00
CA LEU A 318 17.90 -2.48 -26.55
C LEU A 318 18.90 -3.49 -25.98
N GLY A 319 19.16 -4.60 -26.69
CA GLY A 319 20.19 -5.58 -26.32
C GLY A 319 21.57 -4.94 -26.18
N MET A 320 21.98 -4.13 -27.16
CA MET A 320 23.24 -3.37 -27.08
C MET A 320 23.28 -2.35 -25.93
N LYS A 321 22.14 -1.75 -25.56
CA LYS A 321 22.06 -0.84 -24.41
C LYS A 321 22.18 -1.60 -23.10
N ILE A 322 21.55 -2.77 -22.98
CA ILE A 322 21.66 -3.66 -21.82
C ILE A 322 23.12 -4.12 -21.65
N GLU A 323 23.77 -4.59 -22.72
CA GLU A 323 25.17 -5.02 -22.66
C GLU A 323 26.13 -3.88 -22.25
N LYS A 324 25.86 -2.65 -22.68
CA LYS A 324 26.62 -1.47 -22.24
C LYS A 324 26.39 -1.14 -20.76
N ILE A 325 25.18 -1.36 -20.25
CA ILE A 325 24.85 -1.17 -18.84
C ILE A 325 25.55 -2.24 -18.01
N ASP A 326 25.49 -3.52 -18.40
CA ASP A 326 26.18 -4.62 -17.71
C ASP A 326 27.69 -4.38 -17.65
N LYS A 327 28.32 -4.01 -18.77
CA LYS A 327 29.75 -3.65 -18.80
C LYS A 327 30.09 -2.46 -17.89
N LYS A 328 29.18 -1.50 -17.71
CA LYS A 328 29.38 -0.39 -16.76
C LYS A 328 29.23 -0.86 -15.31
N VAL A 329 28.24 -1.71 -15.03
CA VAL A 329 28.03 -2.30 -13.70
C VAL A 329 29.24 -3.14 -13.27
N ASP A 330 29.77 -3.97 -14.16
CA ASP A 330 30.96 -4.78 -13.87
C ASP A 330 32.23 -3.94 -13.63
N ARG A 331 32.36 -2.81 -14.32
CA ARG A 331 33.46 -1.86 -14.08
C ARG A 331 33.32 -1.13 -12.75
N MET A 332 32.10 -0.87 -12.31
CA MET A 332 31.84 -0.25 -11.01
C MET A 332 32.04 -1.23 -9.85
N LYS A 333 31.83 -2.53 -10.04
CA LYS A 333 32.09 -3.59 -9.03
C LYS A 333 33.58 -3.93 -8.84
N LYS A 334 34.46 -3.51 -9.75
CA LYS A 334 35.92 -3.75 -9.72
C LYS A 334 36.74 -2.56 -9.19
N LYS A 335 36.07 -1.47 -8.81
CA LYS A 335 36.63 -0.38 -8.02
C LYS A 335 36.07 -0.49 -6.61
#